data_AF-A0A9W9CG95-F1
#
_entry.id   AF-A0A9W9CG95-F1
#
_cell.length_a   1.000
_cell.length_b   1.000
_cell.length_c   1.000
_cell.angle_alpha   90.00
_cell.angle_beta   90.00
_cell.angle_gamma   90.00
#
_symmetry.space_group_name_H-M   'P 1'
#
loop_
_entity.id
_entity.type
_entity.pdbx_description
1 polymer ?
#
loop_
_entity_poly.entity_id
_entity_poly.type
_entity_poly.pdbx_seq_one_letter_code
_entity_poly.pdbx_strand_id
1 'polypeptide(L)'
;MLSKLVPASLALLAHGTAAPYNTNSSLRMNQIQVIGTHNSYHREISLAEREIFEKYVPSPESYYYSHSSLPNQLTHQAIRSLELDLHSDEKGGLYYPPLIWTLSNLTNATTPFDGSVLLKPGIKVFHVTDFDPNAVCHTFVDCLTQLKEWSDHNTKHVPIIIDLELKTEAPACDAGGVCPGEATNWTLPRLLNVDAEIMSVLPRKQLIVPDDIRVGNLSLEESVLQHGWPFLDDVRGRFMFFFDNDPSSDPNSPAKLYTADGHESLQNRTVFTNGKSPRYNVNLCFPPNERRTIFISL
;
A
#
# COMPACT_ATOMS: atom_id res chain seq x y z
N MET A 1 22.43 2.25 -81.96
CA MET A 1 21.08 2.46 -81.40
C MET A 1 21.12 2.19 -79.90
N LEU A 2 20.55 3.13 -79.13
CA LEU A 2 20.18 3.08 -77.70
C LEU A 2 21.30 3.18 -76.64
N SER A 3 21.69 4.43 -76.37
CA SER A 3 22.27 4.91 -75.12
C SER A 3 21.26 4.79 -73.97
N LYS A 4 21.61 4.10 -72.88
CA LYS A 4 20.81 4.06 -71.65
C LYS A 4 21.18 5.26 -70.76
N LEU A 5 20.25 6.20 -70.62
CA LEU A 5 20.27 7.25 -69.59
C LEU A 5 19.92 6.63 -68.24
N VAL A 6 20.79 6.81 -67.24
CA VAL A 6 20.51 6.51 -65.83
C VAL A 6 20.03 7.81 -65.18
N PRO A 7 18.83 7.85 -64.56
CA PRO A 7 18.40 9.04 -63.82
C PRO A 7 19.14 9.07 -62.47
N ALA A 8 19.84 10.17 -62.21
CA ALA A 8 20.37 10.47 -60.88
C ALA A 8 19.23 10.98 -59.99
N SER A 9 18.75 10.13 -59.08
CA SER A 9 17.82 10.56 -58.03
C SER A 9 18.61 11.29 -56.94
N LEU A 10 18.44 12.62 -56.88
CA LEU A 10 18.96 13.46 -55.81
C LEU A 10 18.08 13.24 -54.56
N ALA A 11 18.55 12.45 -53.60
CA ALA A 11 17.89 12.31 -52.30
C ALA A 11 18.22 13.54 -51.43
N LEU A 12 17.28 14.47 -51.28
CA LEU A 12 17.37 15.51 -50.26
C LEU A 12 17.17 14.84 -48.88
N LEU A 13 18.26 14.63 -48.14
CA LEU A 13 18.20 14.33 -46.71
C LEU A 13 17.81 15.61 -45.96
N ALA A 14 16.51 15.77 -45.73
CA ALA A 14 16.01 16.74 -44.77
C ALA A 14 16.54 16.36 -43.37
N HIS A 15 17.58 17.04 -42.92
CA HIS A 15 18.05 16.97 -41.55
C HIS A 15 17.03 17.73 -40.69
N GLY A 16 15.96 17.04 -40.32
CA GLY A 16 15.07 17.52 -39.27
C GLY A 16 15.87 17.59 -37.98
N THR A 17 16.28 18.80 -37.58
CA THR A 17 16.74 19.05 -36.22
C THR A 17 15.53 18.86 -35.31
N ALA A 18 15.32 17.62 -34.84
CA ALA A 18 14.43 17.38 -33.73
C ALA A 18 14.98 18.18 -32.55
N ALA A 19 14.25 19.23 -32.16
CA ALA A 19 14.54 19.92 -30.92
C ALA A 19 14.57 18.86 -29.80
N PRO A 20 15.56 18.87 -28.90
CA PRO A 20 15.57 17.94 -27.79
C PRO A 20 14.25 18.12 -27.03
N TYR A 21 13.43 17.07 -27.01
CA TYR A 21 12.22 17.04 -26.19
C TYR A 21 12.69 17.23 -24.76
N ASN A 22 12.38 18.37 -24.15
CA ASN A 22 12.71 18.61 -22.76
C ASN A 22 11.85 17.64 -21.93
N THR A 23 12.42 16.52 -21.52
CA THR A 23 11.71 15.39 -20.91
C THR A 23 11.31 15.65 -19.46
N ASN A 24 11.70 16.77 -18.86
CA ASN A 24 11.26 17.12 -17.52
C ASN A 24 9.83 17.64 -17.60
N SER A 25 8.89 16.74 -17.36
CA SER A 25 7.51 17.09 -17.14
C SER A 25 7.42 18.03 -15.94
N SER A 26 6.78 19.18 -16.08
CA SER A 26 6.48 20.08 -14.95
C SER A 26 5.40 19.51 -14.01
N LEU A 27 4.93 18.28 -14.26
CA LEU A 27 3.88 17.63 -13.50
C LEU A 27 4.41 17.20 -12.14
N ARG A 28 3.65 17.49 -11.08
CA ARG A 28 3.94 17.06 -9.71
C ARG A 28 3.23 15.75 -9.40
N MET A 29 3.75 15.01 -8.43
CA MET A 29 3.17 13.72 -8.04
C MET A 29 1.70 13.81 -7.64
N ASN A 30 1.28 14.91 -7.00
CA ASN A 30 -0.13 15.13 -6.62
C ASN A 30 -1.03 15.59 -7.79
N GLN A 31 -0.51 15.68 -9.02
CA GLN A 31 -1.25 16.12 -10.20
C GLN A 31 -1.57 14.98 -11.17
N ILE A 32 -1.28 13.73 -10.80
CA ILE A 32 -1.72 12.54 -11.53
C ILE A 32 -2.94 11.92 -10.87
N GLN A 33 -3.74 11.21 -11.66
CA GLN A 33 -4.77 10.31 -11.17
C GLN A 33 -4.35 8.88 -11.46
N VAL A 34 -4.60 8.00 -10.50
CA VAL A 34 -4.26 6.58 -10.59
C VAL A 34 -5.48 5.74 -10.25
N ILE A 35 -5.51 4.51 -10.78
CA ILE A 35 -6.47 3.50 -10.37
C ILE A 35 -5.83 2.68 -9.25
N GLY A 36 -6.60 2.46 -8.18
CA GLY A 36 -6.25 1.63 -7.05
C GLY A 36 -7.17 0.43 -6.89
N THR A 37 -6.73 -0.53 -6.08
CA THR A 37 -7.49 -1.73 -5.69
C THR A 37 -7.67 -1.74 -4.18
N HIS A 38 -8.92 -1.92 -3.74
CA HIS A 38 -9.25 -2.10 -2.31
C HIS A 38 -8.86 -3.50 -1.85
N ASN A 39 -8.28 -3.61 -0.65
CA ASN A 39 -7.74 -4.86 -0.08
C ASN A 39 -6.87 -5.64 -1.08
N SER A 40 -5.82 -5.02 -1.61
CA SER A 40 -5.09 -5.54 -2.77
C SER A 40 -4.48 -6.94 -2.56
N TYR A 41 -4.32 -7.38 -1.32
CA TYR A 41 -3.80 -8.70 -0.98
C TYR A 41 -4.86 -9.81 -0.99
N HIS A 42 -6.15 -9.46 -0.99
CA HIS A 42 -7.25 -10.36 -0.63
C HIS A 42 -7.41 -11.56 -1.60
N ARG A 43 -7.60 -12.74 -1.00
CA ARG A 43 -8.00 -13.97 -1.69
C ARG A 43 -9.26 -14.50 -1.03
N GLU A 44 -10.26 -14.81 -1.84
CA GLU A 44 -11.51 -15.39 -1.36
C GLU A 44 -11.24 -16.64 -0.51
N ILE A 45 -11.98 -16.76 0.58
CA ILE A 45 -12.07 -17.99 1.35
C ILE A 45 -12.44 -19.20 0.49
N SER A 46 -11.93 -20.38 0.86
CA SER A 46 -12.26 -21.61 0.15
C SER A 46 -13.71 -22.02 0.39
N LEU A 47 -14.25 -22.88 -0.49
CA LEU A 47 -15.58 -23.44 -0.32
C LEU A 47 -15.75 -24.22 0.99
N ALA A 48 -14.66 -24.79 1.52
CA ALA A 48 -14.68 -25.51 2.80
C ALA A 48 -14.83 -24.56 3.99
N GLU A 49 -14.35 -23.32 3.86
CA GLU A 49 -14.42 -22.29 4.90
C GLU A 49 -15.77 -21.55 4.90
N ARG A 50 -16.48 -21.57 3.76
CA ARG A 50 -17.64 -20.72 3.50
C ARG A 50 -18.80 -20.88 4.48
N GLU A 51 -19.12 -22.11 4.89
CA GLU A 51 -20.21 -22.33 5.87
C GLU A 51 -19.90 -21.65 7.21
N ILE A 52 -18.64 -21.74 7.67
CA ILE A 52 -18.21 -21.07 8.89
C ILE A 52 -18.17 -19.56 8.67
N PHE A 53 -17.63 -19.10 7.54
CA PHE A 53 -17.54 -17.69 7.21
C PHE A 53 -18.91 -16.98 7.24
N GLU A 54 -19.90 -17.53 6.52
CA GLU A 54 -21.26 -16.99 6.43
C GLU A 54 -21.98 -16.96 7.78
N LYS A 55 -21.53 -17.75 8.76
CA LYS A 55 -22.08 -17.75 10.12
C LYS A 55 -21.58 -16.59 10.97
N TYR A 56 -20.34 -16.14 10.77
CA TYR A 56 -19.66 -15.17 11.66
C TYR A 56 -19.43 -13.80 11.00
N VAL A 57 -19.35 -13.72 9.67
CA VAL A 57 -19.06 -12.47 8.95
C VAL A 57 -20.34 -11.90 8.35
N PRO A 58 -20.74 -10.67 8.73
CA PRO A 58 -21.87 -9.98 8.10
C PRO A 58 -21.63 -9.66 6.63
N SER A 59 -22.68 -9.76 5.80
CA SER A 59 -22.61 -9.50 4.35
C SER A 59 -21.46 -10.24 3.65
N PRO A 60 -21.35 -11.56 3.84
CA PRO A 60 -20.21 -12.35 3.37
C PRO A 60 -20.03 -12.28 1.85
N GLU A 61 -21.11 -11.99 1.10
CA GLU A 61 -21.06 -11.75 -0.35
C GLU A 61 -20.10 -10.65 -0.78
N SER A 62 -19.81 -9.69 0.09
CA SER A 62 -18.87 -8.59 -0.18
C SER A 62 -17.41 -9.05 -0.20
N TYR A 63 -17.14 -10.27 0.27
CA TYR A 63 -15.82 -10.88 0.41
C TYR A 63 -15.59 -11.94 -0.69
N TYR A 64 -16.55 -12.18 -1.58
CA TYR A 64 -16.44 -13.19 -2.65
C TYR A 64 -15.71 -12.65 -3.88
N TYR A 65 -14.46 -12.25 -3.68
CA TYR A 65 -13.57 -11.81 -4.75
C TYR A 65 -12.12 -12.17 -4.45
N SER A 66 -11.29 -12.19 -5.48
CA SER A 66 -9.87 -12.41 -5.32
C SER A 66 -9.09 -11.47 -6.21
N HIS A 67 -8.01 -10.91 -5.68
CA HIS A 67 -7.04 -10.20 -6.49
C HIS A 67 -6.01 -11.16 -7.10
N SER A 68 -5.36 -10.69 -8.17
CA SER A 68 -4.10 -11.27 -8.64
C SER A 68 -2.97 -10.94 -7.67
N SER A 69 -1.80 -11.57 -7.80
CA SER A 69 -0.62 -11.17 -7.02
C SER A 69 -0.32 -9.68 -7.18
N LEU A 70 0.29 -9.05 -6.15
CA LEU A 70 0.60 -7.61 -6.20
C LEU A 70 1.39 -7.22 -7.47
N PRO A 71 2.43 -7.97 -7.91
CA PRO A 71 3.13 -7.67 -9.17
C PRO A 71 2.24 -7.77 -10.42
N ASN A 72 1.26 -8.66 -10.44
CA ASN A 72 0.33 -8.80 -11.57
C ASN A 72 -0.68 -7.65 -11.63
N GLN A 73 -1.14 -7.14 -10.49
CA GLN A 73 -1.95 -5.92 -10.45
C GLN A 73 -1.18 -4.73 -11.02
N LEU A 74 0.09 -4.58 -10.65
CA LEU A 74 0.95 -3.51 -11.16
C LEU A 74 1.27 -3.68 -12.65
N THR A 75 1.58 -4.89 -13.11
CA THR A 75 2.03 -5.16 -14.48
C THR A 75 0.88 -5.23 -15.48
N HIS A 76 -0.14 -6.02 -15.17
CA HIS A 76 -1.17 -6.42 -16.14
C HIS A 76 -2.47 -5.65 -15.98
N GLN A 77 -2.75 -5.12 -14.80
CA GLN A 77 -3.96 -4.33 -14.53
C GLN A 77 -3.68 -2.82 -14.45
N ALA A 78 -2.40 -2.42 -14.61
CA ALA A 78 -1.94 -1.03 -14.57
C ALA A 78 -2.32 -0.27 -13.28
N ILE A 79 -2.49 -1.00 -12.17
CA ILE A 79 -2.78 -0.43 -10.85
C ILE A 79 -1.56 0.36 -10.36
N ARG A 80 -1.79 1.53 -9.75
CA ARG A 80 -0.73 2.39 -9.18
C ARG A 80 -1.03 2.87 -7.75
N SER A 81 -2.10 2.36 -7.16
CA SER A 81 -2.37 2.45 -5.73
C SER A 81 -2.79 1.09 -5.20
N LEU A 82 -2.23 0.65 -4.09
CA LEU A 82 -2.56 -0.63 -3.45
C LEU A 82 -2.98 -0.38 -2.00
N GLU A 83 -3.62 -1.36 -1.39
CA GLU A 83 -4.07 -1.33 0.01
C GLU A 83 -3.71 -2.64 0.70
N LEU A 84 -3.17 -2.54 1.91
CA LEU A 84 -2.76 -3.65 2.77
C LEU A 84 -3.32 -3.46 4.19
N ASP A 85 -4.12 -4.42 4.63
CA ASP A 85 -4.60 -4.50 6.00
C ASP A 85 -3.51 -5.09 6.87
N LEU A 86 -3.13 -4.38 7.92
CA LEU A 86 -2.05 -4.74 8.82
C LEU A 86 -2.58 -5.22 10.15
N HIS A 87 -2.02 -6.33 10.62
CA HIS A 87 -2.27 -6.91 11.93
C HIS A 87 -0.95 -7.05 12.70
N SER A 88 -0.87 -6.49 13.91
CA SER A 88 0.33 -6.62 14.77
C SER A 88 0.48 -8.05 15.30
N ASP A 89 1.69 -8.59 15.24
CA ASP A 89 2.04 -9.87 15.85
C ASP A 89 3.53 -9.91 16.25
N GLU A 90 3.87 -9.18 17.32
CA GLU A 90 5.23 -8.91 17.81
C GLU A 90 5.99 -10.20 18.17
N LYS A 91 5.28 -11.26 18.60
CA LYS A 91 5.87 -12.54 19.02
C LYS A 91 5.71 -13.66 18.00
N GLY A 92 4.83 -13.48 17.02
CA GLY A 92 4.46 -14.53 16.09
C GLY A 92 3.42 -15.49 16.70
N GLY A 93 2.60 -16.06 15.83
CA GLY A 93 1.65 -17.11 16.17
C GLY A 93 0.35 -16.60 16.79
N LEU A 94 0.14 -15.30 16.91
CA LEU A 94 -1.11 -14.75 17.45
C LEU A 94 -2.32 -15.23 16.65
N TYR A 95 -2.17 -15.33 15.33
CA TYR A 95 -3.23 -15.70 14.38
C TYR A 95 -3.10 -17.15 13.87
N TYR A 96 -2.32 -18.01 14.55
CA TYR A 96 -2.07 -19.38 14.12
C TYR A 96 -2.59 -20.44 15.09
N PRO A 97 -3.27 -21.49 14.60
CA PRO A 97 -3.97 -21.52 13.31
C PRO A 97 -5.16 -20.54 13.34
N PRO A 98 -5.54 -19.92 12.20
CA PRO A 98 -6.77 -19.14 12.12
C PRO A 98 -7.98 -19.95 12.59
N LEU A 99 -8.86 -19.36 13.40
CA LEU A 99 -10.00 -20.08 13.95
C LEU A 99 -10.89 -20.71 12.88
N ILE A 100 -11.11 -20.02 11.75
CA ILE A 100 -11.93 -20.53 10.64
C ILE A 100 -11.45 -21.89 10.12
N TRP A 101 -10.14 -22.15 10.14
CA TRP A 101 -9.59 -23.44 9.73
C TRP A 101 -9.96 -24.55 10.70
N THR A 102 -9.90 -24.24 12.00
CA THR A 102 -10.27 -25.18 13.07
C THR A 102 -11.76 -25.51 12.99
N LEU A 103 -12.61 -24.49 12.85
CA LEU A 103 -14.06 -24.66 12.77
C LEU A 103 -14.52 -25.35 11.48
N SER A 104 -13.76 -25.20 10.39
CA SER A 104 -14.03 -25.83 9.09
C SER A 104 -13.39 -27.22 8.96
N ASN A 105 -12.76 -27.74 10.03
CA ASN A 105 -12.04 -29.01 10.05
C ASN A 105 -11.00 -29.15 8.93
N LEU A 106 -10.29 -28.06 8.62
CA LEU A 106 -9.22 -28.11 7.62
C LEU A 106 -8.01 -28.89 8.15
N THR A 107 -7.30 -29.53 7.23
CA THR A 107 -6.03 -30.20 7.47
C THR A 107 -4.92 -29.46 6.71
N ASN A 108 -3.65 -29.74 7.02
CA ASN A 108 -2.52 -29.18 6.26
C ASN A 108 -2.59 -29.45 4.74
N ALA A 109 -3.34 -30.48 4.30
CA ALA A 109 -3.53 -30.79 2.88
C ALA A 109 -4.64 -29.95 2.22
N THR A 110 -5.48 -29.29 3.01
CA THR A 110 -6.66 -28.56 2.54
C THR A 110 -6.67 -27.09 2.95
N THR A 111 -5.68 -26.61 3.72
CA THR A 111 -5.56 -25.19 4.03
C THR A 111 -5.22 -24.39 2.76
N PRO A 112 -5.76 -23.17 2.59
CA PRO A 112 -5.53 -22.35 1.39
C PRO A 112 -4.06 -21.95 1.18
N PHE A 113 -3.27 -21.93 2.25
CA PHE A 113 -1.84 -21.66 2.24
C PHE A 113 -1.13 -22.42 3.39
N ASP A 114 0.20 -22.36 3.41
CA ASP A 114 1.01 -22.87 4.52
C ASP A 114 0.94 -21.91 5.72
N GLY A 115 0.10 -22.24 6.70
CA GLY A 115 -0.10 -21.41 7.89
C GLY A 115 1.12 -21.24 8.78
N SER A 116 2.19 -22.02 8.62
CA SER A 116 3.42 -21.85 9.42
C SER A 116 4.04 -20.47 9.26
N VAL A 117 3.72 -19.76 8.17
CA VAL A 117 4.08 -18.35 7.96
C VAL A 117 3.56 -17.44 9.09
N LEU A 118 2.40 -17.74 9.67
CA LEU A 118 1.77 -16.94 10.74
C LEU A 118 2.46 -17.14 12.09
N LEU A 119 3.26 -18.20 12.26
CA LEU A 119 4.07 -18.41 13.48
C LEU A 119 5.27 -17.46 13.57
N LYS A 120 5.67 -16.83 12.47
CA LYS A 120 6.81 -15.90 12.46
C LYS A 120 6.44 -14.60 13.16
N PRO A 121 7.33 -13.98 13.95
CA PRO A 121 7.13 -12.62 14.43
C PRO A 121 6.99 -11.60 13.29
N GLY A 122 6.33 -10.49 13.54
CA GLY A 122 6.17 -9.36 12.60
C GLY A 122 4.74 -9.15 12.14
N ILE A 123 4.49 -8.11 11.36
CA ILE A 123 3.16 -7.71 10.92
C ILE A 123 2.58 -8.74 9.93
N LYS A 124 1.31 -9.08 10.12
CA LYS A 124 0.53 -9.96 9.23
C LYS A 124 -0.36 -9.16 8.31
N VAL A 125 -0.69 -9.77 7.17
CA VAL A 125 -1.56 -9.19 6.15
C VAL A 125 -2.67 -10.17 5.82
N PHE A 126 -3.90 -9.79 6.16
CA PHE A 126 -5.15 -10.47 5.86
C PHE A 126 -6.31 -9.54 6.26
N HIS A 127 -7.56 -9.92 5.99
CA HIS A 127 -8.67 -8.96 6.02
C HIS A 127 -9.49 -8.95 7.31
N VAL A 128 -9.76 -10.13 7.90
CA VAL A 128 -10.53 -10.25 9.15
C VAL A 128 -9.83 -11.23 10.07
N THR A 129 -9.48 -10.76 11.27
CA THR A 129 -8.92 -11.62 12.34
C THR A 129 -9.71 -12.91 12.47
N ASP A 130 -9.01 -14.04 12.30
CA ASP A 130 -9.47 -15.42 12.41
C ASP A 130 -10.51 -15.93 11.40
N PHE A 131 -11.19 -15.06 10.67
CA PHE A 131 -12.25 -15.45 9.73
C PHE A 131 -11.91 -15.23 8.26
N ASP A 132 -11.03 -14.31 7.92
CA ASP A 132 -10.62 -14.07 6.53
C ASP A 132 -9.09 -13.96 6.40
N PRO A 133 -8.34 -15.06 6.64
CA PRO A 133 -6.88 -15.03 6.70
C PRO A 133 -6.23 -15.11 5.31
N ASN A 134 -7.01 -15.27 4.23
CA ASN A 134 -6.49 -15.66 2.92
C ASN A 134 -5.95 -14.46 2.14
N ALA A 135 -4.68 -14.53 1.76
CA ALA A 135 -4.00 -13.45 1.05
C ALA A 135 -3.01 -13.97 -0.01
N VAL A 136 -2.57 -13.10 -0.92
CA VAL A 136 -1.47 -13.38 -1.85
C VAL A 136 -0.08 -13.31 -1.19
N CYS A 137 0.00 -12.73 0.01
CA CYS A 137 1.16 -12.63 0.89
C CYS A 137 0.66 -12.46 2.33
N HIS A 138 1.31 -13.10 3.31
CA HIS A 138 0.75 -13.23 4.67
C HIS A 138 1.57 -12.53 5.77
N THR A 139 2.74 -11.99 5.40
CA THR A 139 3.52 -11.09 6.26
C THR A 139 3.78 -9.81 5.50
N PHE A 140 3.86 -8.69 6.20
CA PHE A 140 4.08 -7.40 5.56
C PHE A 140 5.44 -7.36 4.85
N VAL A 141 6.50 -7.92 5.45
CA VAL A 141 7.80 -8.14 4.79
C VAL A 141 7.69 -8.94 3.48
N ASP A 142 6.88 -10.00 3.43
CA ASP A 142 6.66 -10.78 2.20
C ASP A 142 5.97 -9.94 1.12
N CYS A 143 4.89 -9.22 1.49
CA CYS A 143 4.21 -8.30 0.57
C CYS A 143 5.16 -7.23 0.02
N LEU A 144 5.97 -6.60 0.88
CA LEU A 144 6.98 -5.60 0.50
C LEU A 144 8.07 -6.20 -0.39
N THR A 145 8.47 -7.44 -0.15
CA THR A 145 9.49 -8.14 -0.94
C THR A 145 8.99 -8.35 -2.37
N GLN A 146 7.75 -8.82 -2.56
CA GLN A 146 7.14 -8.96 -3.88
C GLN A 146 7.08 -7.60 -4.63
N LEU A 147 6.71 -6.53 -3.93
CA LEU A 147 6.66 -5.18 -4.52
C LEU A 147 8.04 -4.65 -4.90
N LYS A 148 9.04 -4.88 -4.03
CA LYS A 148 10.43 -4.51 -4.28
C LYS A 148 10.98 -5.22 -5.51
N GLU A 149 10.82 -6.54 -5.57
CA GLU A 149 11.29 -7.34 -6.71
C GLU A 149 10.68 -6.85 -8.02
N TRP A 150 9.39 -6.50 -8.02
CA TRP A 150 8.76 -5.88 -9.18
C TRP A 150 9.37 -4.51 -9.51
N SER A 151 9.56 -3.64 -8.51
CA SER A 151 10.13 -2.30 -8.70
C SER A 151 11.55 -2.33 -9.25
N ASP A 152 12.37 -3.27 -8.80
CA ASP A 152 13.76 -3.44 -9.26
C ASP A 152 13.84 -3.75 -10.76
N HIS A 153 12.80 -4.39 -11.33
CA HIS A 153 12.68 -4.64 -12.77
C HIS A 153 11.92 -3.54 -13.52
N ASN A 154 11.32 -2.58 -12.82
CA ASN A 154 10.46 -1.54 -13.37
C ASN A 154 10.87 -0.14 -12.87
N THR A 155 12.17 0.17 -12.87
CA THR A 155 12.76 1.32 -12.15
C THR A 155 12.25 2.72 -12.51
N LYS A 156 11.44 2.86 -13.57
CA LYS A 156 10.83 4.13 -14.01
C LYS A 156 9.31 4.18 -13.81
N HIS A 157 8.73 3.24 -13.07
CA HIS A 157 7.31 3.26 -12.73
C HIS A 157 6.93 4.60 -12.08
N VAL A 158 5.73 5.10 -12.32
CA VAL A 158 5.21 6.23 -11.51
C VAL A 158 5.16 5.79 -10.03
N PRO A 159 5.20 6.73 -9.07
CA PRO A 159 5.09 6.39 -7.66
C PRO A 159 3.93 5.43 -7.39
N ILE A 160 4.20 4.38 -6.62
CA ILE A 160 3.15 3.48 -6.13
C ILE A 160 2.76 3.96 -4.75
N ILE A 161 1.47 4.26 -4.59
CA ILE A 161 0.92 4.68 -3.31
C ILE A 161 0.34 3.45 -2.61
N ILE A 162 0.69 3.24 -1.35
CA ILE A 162 0.26 2.08 -0.59
C ILE A 162 -0.46 2.57 0.66
N ASP A 163 -1.74 2.26 0.68
CA ASP A 163 -2.62 2.37 1.82
C ASP A 163 -2.33 1.25 2.83
N LEU A 164 -2.19 1.62 4.09
CA LEU A 164 -2.01 0.72 5.21
C LEU A 164 -3.18 0.87 6.20
N GLU A 165 -4.17 -0.01 6.11
CA GLU A 165 -5.29 -0.05 7.06
C GLU A 165 -4.82 -0.76 8.34
N LEU A 166 -4.85 -0.06 9.48
CA LEU A 166 -4.48 -0.61 10.78
C LEU A 166 -5.68 -1.32 11.40
N LYS A 167 -5.69 -2.65 11.35
CA LYS A 167 -6.83 -3.45 11.82
C LYS A 167 -6.94 -3.41 13.33
N THR A 168 -8.19 -3.33 13.80
CA THR A 168 -8.52 -3.10 15.20
C THR A 168 -9.67 -3.97 15.71
N GLU A 169 -9.91 -5.10 15.04
CA GLU A 169 -11.00 -6.02 15.32
C GLU A 169 -10.52 -7.42 15.73
N ALA A 170 -11.33 -8.05 16.59
CA ALA A 170 -11.14 -9.41 17.07
C ALA A 170 -12.51 -10.13 17.18
N PRO A 171 -13.25 -10.28 16.06
CA PRO A 171 -14.64 -10.75 16.08
C PRO A 171 -14.78 -12.21 16.52
N ALA A 172 -13.70 -12.99 16.44
CA ALA A 172 -13.69 -14.40 16.80
C ALA A 172 -13.53 -14.68 18.31
N CYS A 173 -13.30 -13.65 19.14
CA CYS A 173 -13.02 -13.83 20.57
C CYS A 173 -14.08 -14.67 21.29
N ASP A 174 -15.37 -14.37 21.09
CA ASP A 174 -16.48 -15.09 21.73
C ASP A 174 -16.61 -16.54 21.24
N ALA A 175 -16.01 -16.87 20.09
CA ALA A 175 -15.94 -18.21 19.51
C ALA A 175 -14.65 -18.96 19.89
N GLY A 176 -13.81 -18.40 20.75
CA GLY A 176 -12.55 -18.99 21.20
C GLY A 176 -11.34 -18.66 20.31
N GLY A 177 -11.48 -17.66 19.43
CA GLY A 177 -10.38 -17.12 18.63
C GLY A 177 -9.56 -16.08 19.40
N VAL A 178 -8.80 -15.29 18.65
CA VAL A 178 -8.04 -14.16 19.13
C VAL A 178 -8.98 -13.14 19.77
N CYS A 179 -8.61 -12.72 20.97
CA CYS A 179 -9.33 -11.71 21.73
C CYS A 179 -8.65 -10.34 21.66
N PRO A 180 -9.39 -9.26 22.00
CA PRO A 180 -8.83 -7.92 22.12
C PRO A 180 -7.56 -7.90 22.97
N GLY A 181 -6.61 -7.09 22.55
CA GLY A 181 -5.24 -7.17 23.04
C GLY A 181 -4.33 -6.61 21.97
N GLU A 182 -3.35 -7.38 21.52
CA GLU A 182 -2.50 -6.95 20.42
C GLU A 182 -3.27 -6.75 19.11
N ALA A 183 -4.22 -7.64 18.79
CA ALA A 183 -5.01 -7.57 17.57
C ALA A 183 -5.86 -6.30 17.41
N THR A 184 -6.08 -5.56 18.51
CA THR A 184 -6.95 -4.37 18.51
C THR A 184 -6.25 -3.11 19.00
N ASN A 185 -4.94 -3.16 19.29
CA ASN A 185 -4.24 -2.07 19.96
C ASN A 185 -2.95 -1.69 19.25
N TRP A 186 -2.95 -0.55 18.59
CA TRP A 186 -1.77 0.04 17.94
C TRP A 186 -1.09 1.04 18.86
N THR A 187 -0.08 0.58 19.60
CA THR A 187 0.81 1.44 20.39
C THR A 187 1.87 2.09 19.49
N LEU A 188 2.52 3.16 19.96
CA LEU A 188 3.61 3.79 19.20
C LEU A 188 4.72 2.80 18.78
N PRO A 189 5.23 1.90 19.64
CA PRO A 189 6.19 0.88 19.21
C PRO A 189 5.69 0.00 18.06
N ARG A 190 4.40 -0.38 18.04
CA ARG A 190 3.82 -1.18 16.96
C ARG A 190 3.71 -0.40 15.66
N LEU A 191 3.35 0.88 15.73
CA LEU A 191 3.37 1.77 14.57
C LEU A 191 4.79 1.92 14.02
N LEU A 192 5.80 2.01 14.89
CA LEU A 192 7.20 2.08 14.47
C LEU A 192 7.76 0.76 13.93
N ASN A 193 7.13 -0.38 14.26
CA ASN A 193 7.46 -1.64 13.60
C ASN A 193 7.04 -1.62 12.12
N VAL A 194 5.99 -0.87 11.74
CA VAL A 194 5.62 -0.67 10.32
C VAL A 194 6.75 0.02 9.58
N ASP A 195 7.27 1.12 10.13
CA ASP A 195 8.44 1.83 9.62
C ASP A 195 9.66 0.91 9.49
N ALA A 196 9.94 0.14 10.55
CA ALA A 196 11.07 -0.77 10.59
C ALA A 196 10.98 -1.86 9.52
N GLU A 197 9.80 -2.48 9.34
CA GLU A 197 9.61 -3.51 8.31
C GLU A 197 9.73 -2.93 6.89
N ILE A 198 9.15 -1.74 6.63
CA ILE A 198 9.33 -1.02 5.35
C ILE A 198 10.81 -0.81 5.06
N MET A 199 11.55 -0.23 6.02
CA MET A 199 12.97 0.09 5.85
C MET A 199 13.87 -1.15 5.81
N SER A 200 13.43 -2.28 6.36
CA SER A 200 14.16 -3.56 6.30
C SER A 200 14.17 -4.15 4.89
N VAL A 201 13.14 -3.86 4.09
CA VAL A 201 12.98 -4.39 2.73
C VAL A 201 13.36 -3.35 1.69
N LEU A 202 12.75 -2.16 1.77
CA LEU A 202 12.88 -1.12 0.76
C LEU A 202 14.04 -0.17 1.10
N PRO A 203 15.06 -0.05 0.24
CA PRO A 203 16.12 0.92 0.44
C PRO A 203 15.56 2.34 0.34
N ARG A 204 16.15 3.29 1.09
CA ARG A 204 15.71 4.68 1.17
C ARG A 204 15.45 5.36 -0.20
N LYS A 205 16.21 5.00 -1.24
CA LYS A 205 16.06 5.51 -2.62
C LYS A 205 14.76 5.09 -3.30
N GLN A 206 14.11 4.02 -2.83
CA GLN A 206 12.82 3.51 -3.31
C GLN A 206 11.66 4.01 -2.44
N LEU A 207 11.89 4.86 -1.44
CA LEU A 207 10.86 5.38 -0.55
C LEU A 207 10.68 6.87 -0.78
N ILE A 208 9.44 7.34 -0.83
CA ILE A 208 9.04 8.73 -0.64
C ILE A 208 8.57 8.83 0.81
N VAL A 209 9.31 9.55 1.64
CA VAL A 209 8.97 9.75 3.06
C VAL A 209 8.67 11.23 3.32
N PRO A 210 8.00 11.58 4.43
CA PRO A 210 7.72 12.96 4.80
C PRO A 210 8.90 13.93 4.63
N ASP A 211 10.08 13.56 5.11
CA ASP A 211 11.25 14.45 5.03
C ASP A 211 11.82 14.65 3.62
N ASP A 212 11.40 13.88 2.61
CA ASP A 212 11.69 14.20 1.20
C ASP A 212 10.92 15.41 0.69
N ILE A 213 9.79 15.71 1.31
CA ILE A 213 8.89 16.81 0.94
C ILE A 213 9.24 18.07 1.74
N ARG A 214 9.77 17.89 2.95
CA ARG A 214 10.13 18.99 3.86
C ARG A 214 11.23 19.86 3.28
N VAL A 215 11.03 21.18 3.34
CA VAL A 215 12.03 22.17 2.94
C VAL A 215 12.55 22.91 4.19
N GLY A 216 13.84 22.73 4.49
CA GLY A 216 14.49 23.41 5.61
C GLY A 216 13.80 23.11 6.95
N ASN A 217 13.45 24.17 7.69
CA ASN A 217 12.80 24.07 9.01
C ASN A 217 11.27 24.16 8.95
N LEU A 218 10.67 24.09 7.76
CA LEU A 218 9.24 24.17 7.59
C LEU A 218 8.53 22.89 8.06
N SER A 219 7.25 23.01 8.40
CA SER A 219 6.35 21.86 8.46
C SER A 219 6.15 21.25 7.06
N LEU A 220 5.60 20.04 6.97
CA LEU A 220 5.19 19.45 5.69
C LEU A 220 4.14 20.30 4.99
N GLU A 221 3.13 20.78 5.74
CA GLU A 221 2.13 21.71 5.22
C GLU A 221 2.78 22.94 4.60
N GLU A 222 3.63 23.61 5.36
CA GLU A 222 4.31 24.82 4.89
C GLU A 222 5.16 24.52 3.65
N SER A 223 5.85 23.38 3.64
CA SER A 223 6.68 22.95 2.51
C SER A 223 5.83 22.75 1.25
N VAL A 224 4.69 22.06 1.36
CA VAL A 224 3.79 21.82 0.23
C VAL A 224 3.08 23.09 -0.22
N LEU A 225 2.61 23.94 0.70
CA LEU A 225 1.91 25.17 0.36
C LEU A 225 2.85 26.20 -0.31
N GLN A 226 4.11 26.25 0.10
CA GLN A 226 5.08 27.23 -0.43
C GLN A 226 5.84 26.70 -1.66
N HIS A 227 6.12 25.40 -1.73
CA HIS A 227 7.00 24.82 -2.75
C HIS A 227 6.33 23.74 -3.63
N GLY A 228 5.15 23.26 -3.24
CA GLY A 228 4.42 22.19 -3.91
C GLY A 228 5.00 20.79 -3.64
N TRP A 229 4.26 19.76 -4.03
CA TRP A 229 4.74 18.37 -4.01
C TRP A 229 5.91 18.13 -4.98
N PRO A 230 6.79 17.14 -4.74
CA PRO A 230 7.86 16.81 -5.67
C PRO A 230 7.39 16.63 -7.12
N PHE A 231 8.25 16.97 -8.09
CA PHE A 231 7.98 16.68 -9.49
C PHE A 231 7.89 15.18 -9.70
N LEU A 232 6.96 14.74 -10.53
CA LEU A 232 6.69 13.34 -10.78
C LEU A 232 7.93 12.58 -11.23
N ASP A 233 8.74 13.19 -12.11
CA ASP A 233 9.93 12.56 -12.65
C ASP A 233 11.04 12.39 -11.60
N ASP A 234 11.07 13.20 -10.54
CA ASP A 234 12.02 13.09 -9.42
C ASP A 234 11.67 11.95 -8.45
N VAL A 235 10.44 11.45 -8.51
CA VAL A 235 9.93 10.43 -7.57
C VAL A 235 9.55 9.10 -8.23
N ARG A 236 9.81 8.94 -9.53
CA ARG A 236 9.62 7.65 -10.21
C ARG A 236 10.45 6.53 -9.56
N GLY A 237 9.93 5.31 -9.64
CA GLY A 237 10.58 4.12 -9.09
C GLY A 237 10.49 4.03 -7.57
N ARG A 238 9.60 4.81 -6.93
CA ARG A 238 9.48 4.88 -5.47
C ARG A 238 8.07 4.53 -4.98
N PHE A 239 8.00 4.19 -3.70
CA PHE A 239 6.79 3.87 -2.96
C PHE A 239 6.50 4.98 -1.93
N MET A 240 5.23 5.30 -1.75
CA MET A 240 4.75 6.18 -0.69
C MET A 240 3.73 5.40 0.14
N PHE A 241 3.93 5.37 1.45
CA PHE A 241 3.05 4.67 2.38
C PHE A 241 2.26 5.68 3.20
N PHE A 242 0.98 5.40 3.47
CA PHE A 242 0.21 6.18 4.43
C PHE A 242 -0.68 5.26 5.25
N PHE A 243 -0.93 5.64 6.50
CA PHE A 243 -1.94 4.98 7.32
C PHE A 243 -3.33 5.47 6.93
N ASP A 244 -4.22 4.56 6.55
CA ASP A 244 -5.65 4.89 6.44
C ASP A 244 -6.30 4.81 7.82
N ASN A 245 -6.25 5.96 8.48
CA ASN A 245 -6.94 6.15 9.73
C ASN A 245 -7.62 7.52 9.70
N ASP A 246 -8.88 7.57 10.15
CA ASP A 246 -9.57 8.85 10.22
C ASP A 246 -8.88 9.82 11.20
N PRO A 247 -8.92 11.14 10.93
CA PRO A 247 -8.45 12.13 11.89
C PRO A 247 -9.23 12.03 13.19
N SER A 248 -8.55 11.62 14.27
CA SER A 248 -9.16 11.50 15.59
C SER A 248 -8.62 12.57 16.57
N SER A 249 -9.47 12.98 17.51
CA SER A 249 -9.06 13.75 18.68
C SER A 249 -8.61 12.88 19.85
N ASP A 250 -8.76 11.56 19.76
CA ASP A 250 -8.30 10.62 20.78
C ASP A 250 -6.76 10.65 20.83
N PRO A 251 -6.14 11.00 21.98
CA PRO A 251 -4.68 10.98 22.13
C PRO A 251 -4.06 9.59 21.91
N ASN A 252 -4.84 8.52 22.01
CA ASN A 252 -4.38 7.15 21.76
C ASN A 252 -4.64 6.68 20.33
N SER A 253 -5.20 7.53 19.46
CA SER A 253 -5.35 7.17 18.05
C SER A 253 -3.98 7.02 17.37
N PRO A 254 -3.87 6.14 16.35
CA PRO A 254 -2.61 5.95 15.61
C PRO A 254 -1.97 7.26 15.15
N ALA A 255 -2.73 8.16 14.52
CA ALA A 255 -2.23 9.47 14.10
C ALA A 255 -1.63 10.29 15.26
N LYS A 256 -2.30 10.33 16.43
CA LYS A 256 -1.82 11.11 17.58
C LYS A 256 -0.57 10.52 18.20
N LEU A 257 -0.52 9.19 18.34
CA LEU A 257 0.68 8.50 18.81
C LEU A 257 1.85 8.74 17.86
N TYR A 258 1.61 8.62 16.55
CA TYR A 258 2.64 8.69 15.53
C TYR A 258 3.20 10.12 15.32
N THR A 259 2.40 11.15 15.62
CA THR A 259 2.79 12.57 15.56
C THR A 259 3.27 13.16 16.89
N ALA A 260 3.34 12.36 17.96
CA ALA A 260 3.77 12.83 19.27
C ALA A 260 5.29 13.09 19.35
N ASP A 261 5.72 13.77 20.43
CA ASP A 261 7.12 13.89 20.87
C ASP A 261 8.10 14.50 19.85
N GLY A 262 7.74 15.63 19.23
CA GLY A 262 8.61 16.31 18.25
C GLY A 262 8.46 15.80 16.82
N HIS A 263 7.44 14.98 16.56
CA HIS A 263 7.08 14.45 15.26
C HIS A 263 5.76 15.04 14.75
N GLU A 264 5.40 16.26 15.18
CA GLU A 264 4.09 16.88 14.92
C GLU A 264 3.80 17.02 13.42
N SER A 265 4.85 17.12 12.62
CA SER A 265 4.78 17.16 11.16
C SER A 265 5.54 15.98 10.55
N LEU A 266 5.56 14.82 11.21
CA LEU A 266 6.17 13.57 10.75
C LEU A 266 7.67 13.62 10.46
N GLN A 267 8.41 14.48 11.17
CA GLN A 267 9.87 14.47 11.16
C GLN A 267 10.37 13.05 11.46
N ASN A 268 11.35 12.53 10.72
CA ASN A 268 11.94 11.20 10.92
C ASN A 268 10.94 10.02 10.90
N ARG A 269 9.77 10.18 10.29
CA ARG A 269 8.80 9.09 10.06
C ARG A 269 8.93 8.55 8.65
N THR A 270 8.57 7.29 8.44
CA THR A 270 8.60 6.64 7.12
C THR A 270 7.23 6.75 6.44
N VAL A 271 6.18 6.47 7.20
CA VAL A 271 4.78 6.45 6.73
C VAL A 271 4.14 7.83 6.91
N PHE A 272 3.26 8.24 5.98
CA PHE A 272 2.40 9.41 6.12
C PHE A 272 1.16 9.08 6.96
N THR A 273 0.54 10.07 7.61
CA THR A 273 -0.74 9.85 8.32
C THR A 273 -1.73 10.95 7.98
N ASN A 274 -3.01 10.63 8.09
CA ASN A 274 -4.06 11.63 7.98
C ASN A 274 -3.99 12.63 9.13
N GLY A 275 -4.48 13.84 8.88
CA GLY A 275 -4.60 14.87 9.91
C GLY A 275 -5.61 15.93 9.53
N LYS A 276 -5.67 17.00 10.33
CA LYS A 276 -6.77 17.96 10.27
C LYS A 276 -6.37 19.17 9.43
N SER A 277 -6.61 19.15 8.11
CA SER A 277 -6.53 20.38 7.30
C SER A 277 -7.88 20.74 6.67
N PRO A 278 -8.34 22.01 6.79
CA PRO A 278 -9.63 22.43 6.26
C PRO A 278 -9.64 22.78 4.76
N ARG A 279 -8.52 22.76 4.01
CA ARG A 279 -8.50 23.40 2.66
C ARG A 279 -7.67 22.84 1.50
N TYR A 280 -6.81 21.82 1.61
CA TYR A 280 -6.04 21.34 0.44
C TYR A 280 -5.84 19.82 0.44
N ASN A 281 -6.22 19.16 -0.68
CA ASN A 281 -6.43 17.72 -0.76
C ASN A 281 -5.44 17.03 -1.72
N VAL A 282 -4.95 15.85 -1.36
CA VAL A 282 -4.45 14.85 -2.32
C VAL A 282 -5.59 13.88 -2.59
N ASN A 283 -6.40 14.17 -3.62
CA ASN A 283 -7.53 13.30 -3.95
C ASN A 283 -7.03 12.01 -4.62
N LEU A 284 -7.03 10.91 -3.87
CA LEU A 284 -7.07 9.57 -4.43
C LEU A 284 -8.56 9.21 -4.59
N CYS A 285 -9.00 9.05 -5.84
CA CYS A 285 -10.40 8.81 -6.15
C CYS A 285 -10.73 7.31 -6.05
N PHE A 286 -11.49 6.93 -5.02
CA PHE A 286 -12.17 5.64 -4.93
C PHE A 286 -13.62 5.71 -5.47
N PRO A 287 -14.21 4.58 -5.91
CA PRO A 287 -15.54 4.54 -6.54
C PRO A 287 -16.69 5.08 -5.65
N PRO A 288 -17.86 5.41 -6.24
CA PRO A 288 -18.83 6.36 -5.67
C PRO A 288 -19.50 5.95 -4.36
N ASN A 289 -19.49 4.67 -3.99
CA ASN A 289 -20.17 4.14 -2.80
C ASN A 289 -19.28 4.09 -1.55
N GLU A 290 -17.96 4.31 -1.72
CA GLU A 290 -16.94 4.24 -0.66
C GLU A 290 -15.91 5.35 -0.91
N ARG A 291 -16.37 6.60 -1.00
CA ARG A 291 -15.45 7.74 -1.12
C ARG A 291 -14.64 7.92 0.16
N ARG A 292 -13.56 7.17 0.36
CA ARG A 292 -12.47 7.59 1.25
C ARG A 292 -11.66 8.63 0.48
N THR A 293 -11.81 9.91 0.83
CA THR A 293 -10.90 10.95 0.30
C THR A 293 -9.66 10.89 1.16
N ILE A 294 -8.51 10.55 0.58
CA ILE A 294 -7.26 10.50 1.33
C ILE A 294 -6.87 11.93 1.69
N PHE A 295 -6.85 12.22 3.00
CA PHE A 295 -6.38 13.47 3.55
C PHE A 295 -4.97 13.27 4.09
N ILE A 296 -3.96 13.13 3.21
CA ILE A 296 -2.57 13.17 3.69
C ILE A 296 -2.43 14.48 4.47
N SER A 297 -2.20 14.40 5.78
CA SER A 297 -2.05 15.62 6.56
C SER A 297 -0.89 16.38 5.97
N LEU A 298 -1.23 17.54 5.45
CA LEU A 298 -0.42 18.73 5.61
C LEU A 298 -0.54 19.11 7.10
#